data_AF-A0A9E5Q507-F1
#
_entry.id   AF-A0A9E5Q507-F1
#
_cell.length_a   1.000
_cell.length_b   1.000
_cell.length_c   1.000
_cell.angle_alpha   90.00
_cell.angle_beta   90.00
_cell.angle_gamma   90.00
#
_symmetry.space_group_name_H-M   'P 1'
#
loop_
_entity.id
_entity.type
_entity.pdbx_description
1 polymer ?
#
loop_
_entity_poly.entity_id
_entity_poly.type
_entity_poly.pdbx_seq_one_letter_code
_entity_poly.pdbx_strand_id
1 'polypeptide(L)' 'LVDDGVGIIFISHKLQEVLAITDRLAIMRRGELVAELDNDGSLEPRILAERMCGHELVPPEKPLVYVGRPLLHLSN' A
#
# COMPACT_ATOMS: atom_id res chain seq x y z
N LEU A 1 16.07 -15.99 9.09
CA LEU A 1 16.71 -15.09 8.10
C LEU A 1 17.16 -13.81 8.76
N VAL A 2 16.24 -12.94 9.20
CA VAL A 2 16.61 -11.73 9.96
C VAL A 2 17.33 -12.10 11.25
N ASP A 3 16.81 -13.08 12.00
CA ASP A 3 17.45 -13.62 13.20
C ASP A 3 18.82 -14.27 12.95
N ASP A 4 19.12 -14.63 11.70
CA ASP A 4 20.42 -15.16 11.28
C ASP A 4 21.39 -14.05 10.84
N GLY A 5 21.02 -12.77 11.04
CA GLY A 5 21.81 -11.60 10.65
C GLY A 5 21.74 -11.24 9.16
N VAL A 6 20.80 -11.82 8.41
CA VAL A 6 20.63 -11.57 6.97
C VAL A 6 19.64 -10.43 6.75
N GLY A 7 20.10 -9.35 6.12
CA GLY A 7 19.23 -8.24 5.69
C GLY A 7 18.34 -8.63 4.51
N ILE A 8 17.08 -8.19 4.53
CA ILE A 8 16.09 -8.47 3.48
C ILE A 8 15.62 -7.15 2.88
N ILE A 9 15.63 -7.07 1.54
CA ILE A 9 14.99 -5.98 0.81
C ILE A 9 13.62 -6.46 0.35
N PHE A 10 12.57 -5.87 0.93
CA PHE A 10 11.19 -6.15 0.55
C PHE A 10 10.61 -4.98 -0.25
N ILE A 11 10.10 -5.26 -1.45
CA ILE A 11 9.53 -4.25 -2.36
C ILE A 11 8.06 -4.58 -2.58
N SER A 12 7.17 -3.68 -2.16
CA SER A 12 5.74 -3.81 -2.39
C SER A 12 5.09 -2.43 -2.47
N HIS A 13 3.95 -2.36 -3.15
CA HIS A 13 3.07 -1.19 -3.14
C HIS A 13 1.86 -1.37 -2.21
N LYS A 14 1.75 -2.54 -1.55
CA LYS A 14 0.69 -2.82 -0.58
C LYS A 14 1.17 -2.44 0.80
N LEU A 15 0.77 -1.26 1.26
CA LEU A 15 1.27 -0.67 2.49
C LEU A 15 0.99 -1.51 3.75
N GLN A 16 -0.11 -2.25 3.80
CA GLN A 16 -0.37 -3.16 4.93
C GLN A 16 0.70 -4.26 5.05
N GLU A 17 1.18 -4.81 3.93
CA GLU A 17 2.23 -5.82 3.95
C GLU A 17 3.59 -5.20 4.35
N VAL A 18 3.90 -4.01 3.82
CA VAL A 18 5.14 -3.30 4.15
C VAL A 18 5.20 -3.00 5.66
N LEU A 19 4.16 -2.37 6.19
CA LEU A 19 4.10 -1.99 7.61
C LEU A 19 4.10 -3.19 8.57
N ALA A 20 3.66 -4.36 8.12
CA ALA A 20 3.65 -5.56 8.96
C ALA A 20 5.00 -6.28 9.02
N ILE A 21 5.88 -6.07 8.04
CA ILE A 21 7.07 -6.92 7.83
C ILE A 21 8.39 -6.14 8.02
N THR A 22 8.42 -4.85 7.72
CA THR A 22 9.69 -4.10 7.63
C THR A 22 9.98 -3.31 8.90
N ASP A 23 11.24 -3.28 9.33
CA ASP A 23 11.70 -2.39 10.42
C ASP A 23 11.81 -0.93 9.98
N ARG A 24 12.16 -0.71 8.71
CA ARG A 24 12.42 0.60 8.11
C ARG A 24 11.94 0.58 6.67
N LEU A 25 11.53 1.73 6.14
CA LEU A 25 11.08 1.84 4.77
C LEU A 25 11.58 3.11 4.08
N ALA A 26 11.79 2.97 2.77
CA ALA A 26 12.20 4.03 1.89
C ALA A 26 11.20 4.13 0.74
N ILE A 27 10.78 5.35 0.39
CA ILE A 27 9.88 5.59 -0.74
C ILE A 27 10.69 6.21 -1.85
N MET A 28 10.72 5.54 -3.00
CA MET A 28 11.30 6.08 -4.23
C MET A 28 10.19 6.52 -5.19
N ARG A 29 10.36 7.68 -5.82
CA ARG A 29 9.46 8.20 -6.84
C ARG A 29 10.26 8.89 -7.93
N ARG A 30 9.99 8.56 -9.21
CA ARG A 30 10.69 9.13 -10.38
C ARG A 30 12.23 9.02 -10.30
N GLY A 31 12.74 7.93 -9.73
CA GLY A 31 14.17 7.69 -9.59
C GLY A 31 14.83 8.38 -8.40
N GLU A 32 14.06 9.10 -7.57
CA GLU A 32 14.58 9.82 -6.40
C GLU A 32 14.02 9.23 -5.10
N LEU A 33 14.82 9.28 -4.03
CA LEU A 33 14.39 8.94 -2.67
C LEU A 33 13.60 10.11 -2.08
N VAL A 34 12.30 9.92 -1.84
CA VAL A 34 11.39 10.98 -1.36
C VAL A 34 10.99 10.84 0.11
N ALA A 35 11.27 9.69 0.73
CA ALA A 35 11.11 9.49 2.17
C ALA A 35 12.00 8.33 2.65
N GLU A 36 12.49 8.46 3.88
CA GLU A 36 13.13 7.39 4.65
C GLU A 36 12.60 7.48 6.08
N LEU A 37 12.05 6.38 6.59
CA LEU A 37 11.25 6.35 7.82
C LEU A 37 11.52 5.05 8.58
N ASP A 38 11.56 5.14 9.90
CA ASP A 38 11.54 3.97 10.78
C ASP A 38 10.08 3.53 10.99
N ASN A 39 9.83 2.21 10.95
CA ASN A 39 8.49 1.66 11.14
C ASN A 39 8.27 1.34 12.63
N ASP A 40 8.07 2.38 13.43
CA ASP A 40 7.82 2.30 14.87
C ASP A 40 6.35 2.06 15.24
N GLY A 41 5.50 1.78 14.25
CA GLY A 41 4.06 1.59 14.41
C GLY A 41 3.24 2.89 14.40
N SER A 42 3.85 4.07 14.28
CA SER A 42 3.14 5.36 14.19
C SER A 42 2.78 5.77 12.76
N LEU A 43 3.27 5.04 11.75
CA LEU A 43 3.12 5.41 10.35
C LEU A 43 1.69 5.20 9.83
N GLU A 44 1.09 6.27 9.33
CA GLU A 44 -0.24 6.19 8.70
C GLU A 44 -0.14 5.75 7.22
N PRO A 45 -0.84 4.68 6.81
CA PRO A 45 -0.83 4.21 5.42
C PRO A 45 -1.22 5.29 4.41
N ARG A 46 -2.18 6.16 4.76
CA ARG A 46 -2.62 7.23 3.88
C ARG A 46 -1.47 8.18 3.49
N ILE A 47 -0.70 8.63 4.48
CA ILE A 47 0.42 9.56 4.28
C ILE A 47 1.51 8.90 3.41
N LEU A 48 1.82 7.62 3.68
CA LEU A 48 2.78 6.89 2.86
C LEU A 48 2.32 6.77 1.41
N ALA A 49 1.04 6.47 1.19
CA ALA A 49 0.46 6.39 -0.14
C ALA A 49 0.52 7.74 -0.89
N GLU A 50 0.23 8.84 -0.20
CA GLU A 50 0.36 10.19 -0.75
C GLU A 50 1.81 10.53 -1.13
N ARG A 51 2.80 10.09 -0.35
CA ARG A 51 4.22 10.24 -0.72
C ARG A 51 4.61 9.40 -1.94
N MET A 52 4.10 8.17 -2.03
CA MET A 52 4.30 7.31 -3.20
C MET A 52 3.69 7.92 -4.47
N CYS A 53 2.47 8.46 -4.40
CA CYS A 53 1.77 9.08 -5.52
C CYS A 53 2.27 10.50 -5.84
N GLY A 54 2.79 11.22 -4.85
CA GLY A 54 3.24 12.61 -4.96
C GLY A 54 2.11 13.64 -4.95
N HIS A 55 0.92 13.27 -4.48
CA HIS A 55 -0.22 14.16 -4.33
C HIS A 55 -1.17 13.63 -3.24
N GLU A 56 -2.08 14.48 -2.77
CA GLU A 56 -3.13 14.08 -1.83
C GLU A 56 -4.08 13.06 -2.48
N LEU A 57 -4.47 12.04 -1.74
CA LEU A 57 -5.36 11.00 -2.24
C LEU A 57 -6.82 11.39 -2.04
N VAL A 58 -7.50 11.69 -3.14
CA VAL A 58 -8.94 11.90 -3.15
C VAL A 58 -9.61 10.57 -3.50
N PRO A 59 -10.48 10.01 -2.63
CA PRO A 59 -11.25 8.83 -2.97
C PRO A 59 -12.08 9.09 -4.23
N PRO A 60 -12.10 8.18 -5.22
CA PRO A 60 -12.91 8.38 -6.40
C PRO A 60 -14.39 8.37 -6.00
N GLU A 61 -15.16 9.30 -6.58
CA GLU A 61 -16.62 9.21 -6.50
C GLU A 61 -17.08 7.94 -7.21
N LYS A 62 -17.78 7.08 -6.48
CA LYS A 62 -18.38 5.88 -7.06
C LYS A 62 -19.79 6.24 -7.53
N PRO A 63 -20.04 6.35 -8.85
CA PRO A 63 -21.38 6.64 -9.32
C PRO A 63 -22.33 5.52 -8.88
N LEU A 64 -23.59 5.88 -8.63
CA LEU A 64 -24.63 4.88 -8.42
C LEU A 64 -24.79 4.09 -9.72
N VAL A 65 -24.45 2.80 -9.67
CA VAL A 65 -24.62 1.88 -10.80
C VAL A 65 -25.90 1.09 -10.57
N TYR A 66 -26.80 1.10 -11.55
CA TYR A 66 -27.92 0.18 -11.54
C TYR A 66 -27.41 -1.23 -11.87
N VAL A 67 -27.36 -2.09 -10.84
CA VAL A 67 -27.11 -3.51 -11.05
C VAL A 67 -28.31 -4.08 -11.78
N GLY A 68 -28.10 -4.51 -13.02
CA GLY A 68 -29.16 -5.09 -13.84
C GLY A 68 -29.70 -6.39 -13.25
N ARG A 69 -30.76 -6.94 -13.87
CA ARG A 69 -31.32 -8.21 -13.44
C ARG A 69 -30.27 -9.33 -13.52
N PRO A 70 -30.22 -10.26 -12.56
CA PRO A 70 -29.37 -11.45 -12.65
C PRO A 70 -29.58 -12.19 -13.98
N LEU A 71 -28.49 -12.49 -14.69
CA LEU A 71 -28.56 -13.20 -15.99
C LEU A 71 -28.42 -14.71 -15.84
N LEU A 72 -27.80 -15.18 -14.75
CA LEU A 72 -27.58 -16.58 -14.47
C LEU A 72 -27.70 -16.81 -12.96
N HIS A 73 -28.42 -17.85 -12.59
CA HIS A 73 -28.45 -18.38 -11.24
C HIS A 73 -27.96 -19.83 -11.32
N LEU A 74 -26.98 -20.18 -10.48
CA LEU A 74 -26.47 -21.55 -10.38
C LEU A 74 -27.07 -22.19 -9.13
N SER A 75 -27.56 -23.41 -9.28
CA SER A 75 -28.05 -24.26 -8.19
C SER A 75 -27.42 -25.64 -8.35
N ASN A 76 -26.86 -26.16 -7.26
CA ASN A 76 -26.27 -27.52 -7.18
C ASN A 76 -27.35 -28.60 -7.12
#